data_AF-A0A5N7BJC5-F1
#
_entry.id   AF-A0A5N7BJC5-F1
#
_cell.length_a   1.000
_cell.length_b   1.000
_cell.length_c   1.000
_cell.angle_alpha   90.00
_cell.angle_beta   90.00
_cell.angle_gamma   90.00
#
_symmetry.space_group_name_H-M   'P 1'
#
loop_
_entity.id
_entity.type
_entity.pdbx_description
1 polymer ?
#
loop_
_entity_poly.entity_id
_entity_poly.type
_entity_poly.pdbx_seq_one_letter_code
_entity_poly.pdbx_strand_id
1 'polypeptide(L)'
;MQWFEKHRGLAVGIVFGGGSLGSAIMSIATNMMVKRLSLEWIFRILAFLLWGVCAPAACLIRQPSHAKNSVPRPQWYRFREKEFLILFVGTGLACFPLFIPPYFIPIFARSVTHSQNIAVIMLAIWNVASTIARVLAGFLSDSVLGPINSLILSLALAGVSALAIWPFSSTTGVLSVFIVLNGFGCGAFFSLVPSTIGAMFGGKNTMGILPIIWAGWFVGFFFGSPIASGLYSLSGKADNIESYRPAAYYAGAMSIVGLLFTIVLRLMYSTQLLVKI
;
A
#
# COMPACT_ATOMS: atom_id res chain seq x y z
N MET A 1 -11.80 13.33 -5.67
CA MET A 1 -13.02 12.55 -6.00
C MET A 1 -14.17 13.36 -6.58
N GLN A 2 -14.24 14.67 -6.34
CA GLN A 2 -15.37 15.50 -6.81
C GLN A 2 -15.34 15.82 -8.32
N TRP A 3 -14.18 15.70 -8.98
CA TRP A 3 -14.01 15.98 -10.41
C TRP A 3 -14.47 14.84 -11.33
N PHE A 4 -14.38 13.59 -10.88
CA PHE A 4 -14.69 12.42 -11.71
C PHE A 4 -15.75 11.59 -11.00
N GLU A 5 -16.88 11.33 -11.66
CA GLU A 5 -17.94 10.48 -11.09
C GLU A 5 -17.87 9.04 -11.62
N LYS A 6 -17.55 8.88 -12.91
CA LYS A 6 -17.54 7.58 -13.61
C LYS A 6 -16.24 6.78 -13.46
N HIS A 7 -15.09 7.46 -13.31
CA HIS A 7 -13.75 6.84 -13.25
C HIS A 7 -13.00 7.25 -11.98
N ARG A 8 -13.68 7.11 -10.83
CA ARG A 8 -13.16 7.53 -9.52
C ARG A 8 -11.95 6.72 -9.10
N GLY A 9 -12.03 5.39 -9.20
CA GLY A 9 -10.96 4.48 -8.86
C GLY A 9 -9.73 4.71 -9.72
N LEU A 10 -9.89 4.90 -11.04
CA LEU A 10 -8.76 5.19 -11.94
C LEU A 10 -8.05 6.50 -11.57
N ALA A 11 -8.80 7.58 -11.32
CA ALA A 11 -8.21 8.88 -10.96
C ALA A 11 -7.44 8.79 -9.63
N VAL A 12 -8.01 8.12 -8.63
CA VAL A 12 -7.34 7.83 -7.35
C VAL A 12 -6.09 6.98 -7.58
N GLY A 13 -6.18 5.95 -8.41
CA GLY A 13 -5.07 5.08 -8.80
C GLY A 13 -3.90 5.83 -9.41
N ILE A 14 -4.15 6.78 -10.32
CA ILE A 14 -3.10 7.60 -10.94
C ILE A 14 -2.44 8.52 -9.90
N VAL A 15 -3.23 9.21 -9.07
CA VAL A 15 -2.69 10.13 -8.05
C VAL A 15 -1.83 9.38 -7.03
N PHE A 16 -2.33 8.27 -6.48
CA PHE A 16 -1.55 7.45 -5.55
C PHE A 16 -0.38 6.75 -6.25
N GLY A 17 -0.53 6.36 -7.53
CA GLY A 17 0.53 5.79 -8.36
C GLY A 17 1.74 6.71 -8.47
N GLY A 18 1.51 8.02 -8.64
CA GLY A 18 2.58 9.03 -8.67
C GLY A 18 3.48 9.01 -7.42
N GLY A 19 2.91 8.77 -6.23
CA GLY A 19 3.70 8.65 -5.00
C GLY A 19 4.62 7.43 -4.98
N SER A 20 4.16 6.29 -5.48
CA SER A 20 4.95 5.05 -5.57
C SER A 20 6.04 5.17 -6.65
N LEU A 21 5.73 5.77 -7.79
CA LEU A 21 6.70 6.03 -8.86
C LEU A 21 7.79 7.01 -8.40
N GLY A 22 7.40 8.07 -7.70
CA GLY A 22 8.33 9.01 -7.08
C GLY A 22 9.28 8.30 -6.10
N SER A 23 8.78 7.36 -5.29
CA SER A 23 9.62 6.55 -4.40
C SER A 23 10.63 5.67 -5.15
N ALA A 24 10.23 5.06 -6.28
CA ALA A 24 11.13 4.27 -7.12
C ALA A 24 12.31 5.12 -7.66
N ILE A 25 11.98 6.27 -8.26
CA ILE A 25 12.98 7.19 -8.83
C ILE A 25 13.88 7.72 -7.71
N MET A 26 13.29 8.13 -6.58
CA MET A 26 14.03 8.70 -5.46
C MET A 26 14.96 7.69 -4.79
N SER A 27 14.57 6.42 -4.72
CA SER A 27 15.43 5.35 -4.16
C SER A 27 16.73 5.20 -4.97
N ILE A 28 16.64 5.26 -6.30
CA ILE A 28 17.81 5.17 -7.19
C ILE A 28 18.63 6.46 -7.12
N ALA A 29 17.97 7.61 -7.26
CA ALA A 29 18.62 8.92 -7.24
C ALA A 29 19.39 9.14 -5.93
N THR A 30 18.76 8.83 -4.78
CA THR A 30 19.39 8.95 -3.46
C THR A 30 20.58 8.02 -3.33
N ASN A 31 20.50 6.76 -3.79
CA ASN A 31 21.66 5.86 -3.78
C ASN A 31 22.84 6.40 -4.61
N MET A 32 22.58 7.05 -5.74
CA MET A 32 23.64 7.69 -6.54
C MET A 32 24.22 8.93 -5.85
N MET A 33 23.36 9.74 -5.20
CA MET A 33 23.78 10.92 -4.44
C MET A 33 24.64 10.55 -3.23
N VAL A 34 24.26 9.53 -2.45
CA VAL A 34 25.04 9.05 -1.28
C VAL A 34 26.46 8.65 -1.67
N LYS A 35 26.67 8.14 -2.88
CA LYS A 35 28.01 7.73 -3.36
C LYS A 35 28.90 8.90 -3.80
N ARG A 36 28.36 10.08 -4.04
CA ARG A 36 29.05 11.19 -4.70
C ARG A 36 29.03 12.51 -3.93
N LEU A 37 28.11 12.69 -2.99
CA LEU A 37 27.83 13.96 -2.32
C LEU A 37 27.87 13.80 -0.80
N SER A 38 28.11 14.92 -0.09
CA SER A 38 27.95 14.97 1.36
C SER A 38 26.48 15.00 1.75
N LEU A 39 26.17 14.48 2.94
CA LEU A 39 24.79 14.39 3.45
C LEU A 39 24.03 15.73 3.40
N GLU A 40 24.70 16.84 3.72
CA GLU A 40 24.12 18.18 3.69
C GLU A 40 23.57 18.55 2.29
N TRP A 41 24.34 18.29 1.24
CA TRP A 41 23.94 18.58 -0.13
C TRP A 41 22.80 17.69 -0.60
N ILE A 42 22.76 16.44 -0.13
CA ILE A 42 21.64 15.52 -0.43
C ILE A 42 20.33 16.10 0.10
N PHE A 43 20.30 16.54 1.37
CA PHE A 43 19.09 17.15 1.94
C PHE A 43 18.68 18.45 1.24
N ARG A 44 19.64 19.29 0.83
CA ARG A 44 19.35 20.51 0.06
C ARG A 44 18.72 20.19 -1.29
N ILE A 45 19.27 19.23 -2.05
CA ILE A 45 18.72 18.80 -3.34
C ILE A 45 17.30 18.25 -3.16
N LEU A 46 17.08 17.40 -2.15
CA LEU A 46 15.75 16.87 -1.84
C LEU A 46 14.75 17.99 -1.50
N ALA A 47 15.18 19.00 -0.75
CA ALA A 47 14.35 20.17 -0.44
C ALA A 47 14.00 20.96 -1.70
N PHE A 48 14.97 21.26 -2.58
CA PHE A 48 14.70 21.98 -3.83
C PHE A 48 13.75 21.20 -4.74
N LEU A 49 13.88 19.88 -4.83
CA LEU A 49 12.96 19.02 -5.59
C LEU A 49 11.54 19.06 -5.02
N LEU A 50 11.40 18.99 -3.69
CA LEU A 50 10.10 19.09 -3.03
C LEU A 50 9.43 20.43 -3.36
N TRP A 51 10.16 21.54 -3.23
CA TRP A 51 9.65 22.88 -3.57
C TRP A 51 9.28 22.99 -5.06
N GLY A 52 10.13 22.47 -5.95
CA GLY A 52 9.91 22.49 -7.40
C GLY A 52 8.66 21.74 -7.84
N VAL A 53 8.22 20.71 -7.10
CA VAL A 53 7.01 19.95 -7.43
C VAL A 53 5.79 20.48 -6.66
N CYS A 54 5.92 20.75 -5.37
CA CYS A 54 4.80 21.15 -4.51
C CYS A 54 4.32 22.57 -4.79
N ALA A 55 5.21 23.53 -5.08
CA ALA A 55 4.80 24.91 -5.30
C ALA A 55 3.95 25.08 -6.58
N PRO A 56 4.34 24.52 -7.75
CA PRO A 56 3.48 24.56 -8.92
C PRO A 56 2.18 23.79 -8.72
N ALA A 57 2.22 22.63 -8.03
CA ALA A 57 1.02 21.86 -7.73
C ALA A 57 0.02 22.66 -6.89
N ALA A 58 0.49 23.40 -5.89
CA ALA A 58 -0.36 24.28 -5.08
C ALA A 58 -1.02 25.40 -5.91
N CYS A 59 -0.32 25.96 -6.89
CA CYS A 59 -0.88 26.97 -7.79
C CYS A 59 -1.88 26.41 -8.81
N LEU A 60 -1.75 25.14 -9.20
CA LEU A 60 -2.55 24.49 -10.24
C LEU A 60 -3.79 23.77 -9.70
N ILE A 61 -3.77 23.27 -8.46
CA ILE A 61 -4.89 22.54 -7.88
C ILE A 61 -6.06 23.51 -7.65
N ARG A 62 -7.14 23.31 -8.41
CA ARG A 62 -8.40 24.05 -8.26
C ARG A 62 -9.51 23.12 -7.76
N GLN A 63 -10.40 23.66 -6.94
CA GLN A 63 -11.63 22.96 -6.57
C GLN A 63 -12.63 23.04 -7.73
N PRO A 64 -13.43 21.98 -7.99
CA PRO A 64 -14.48 22.05 -8.99
C PRO A 64 -15.51 23.10 -8.58
N SER A 65 -16.00 23.89 -9.52
CA SER A 65 -16.97 24.98 -9.29
C SER A 65 -18.28 24.55 -8.62
N HIS A 66 -18.60 23.25 -8.71
CA HIS A 66 -19.81 22.65 -8.14
C HIS A 66 -19.59 22.05 -6.74
N ALA A 67 -18.35 22.07 -6.23
CA ALA A 67 -18.05 21.63 -4.88
C ALA A 67 -18.62 22.65 -3.89
N LYS A 68 -19.65 22.27 -3.13
CA LYS A 68 -20.08 23.08 -1.99
C LYS A 68 -18.91 23.16 -0.99
N ASN A 69 -18.62 24.36 -0.49
CA ASN A 69 -17.62 24.65 0.56
C ASN A 69 -18.00 24.04 1.93
N SER A 70 -18.55 22.83 1.97
CA SER A 70 -18.77 22.10 3.21
C SER A 70 -17.51 21.35 3.57
N VAL A 71 -16.83 21.78 4.64
CA VAL A 71 -15.76 20.99 5.27
C VAL A 71 -16.38 19.65 5.69
N PRO A 72 -15.89 18.50 5.18
CA PRO A 72 -16.41 17.20 5.57
C PRO A 72 -16.18 17.00 7.05
N ARG A 73 -17.27 16.88 7.84
CA ARG A 73 -17.15 16.58 9.27
C ARG A 73 -16.85 15.09 9.46
N PRO A 74 -15.89 14.72 10.34
CA PRO A 74 -15.65 13.32 10.68
C PRO A 74 -16.92 12.65 11.20
N GLN A 75 -17.29 11.51 10.63
CA GLN A 75 -18.53 10.80 10.93
C GLN A 75 -18.37 9.79 12.08
N TRP A 76 -18.03 10.25 13.28
CA TRP A 76 -17.76 9.38 14.44
C TRP A 76 -18.93 8.46 14.84
N TYR A 77 -20.18 8.82 14.50
CA TYR A 77 -21.34 7.97 14.80
C TYR A 77 -21.29 6.60 14.10
N ARG A 78 -20.52 6.48 13.01
CA ARG A 78 -20.33 5.25 12.22
C ARG A 78 -19.69 4.11 13.02
N PHE A 79 -19.03 4.38 14.14
CA PHE A 79 -18.55 3.32 15.05
C PHE A 79 -19.66 2.44 15.63
N ARG A 80 -20.94 2.83 15.49
CA ARG A 80 -22.09 1.99 15.83
C ARG A 80 -22.53 1.05 14.70
N GLU A 81 -22.07 1.28 13.47
CA GLU A 81 -22.37 0.47 12.29
C GLU A 81 -21.39 -0.70 12.21
N LYS A 82 -21.91 -1.93 12.08
CA LYS A 82 -21.11 -3.16 12.09
C LYS A 82 -20.19 -3.22 10.88
N GLU A 83 -20.69 -2.79 9.73
CA GLU A 83 -20.00 -2.72 8.44
C GLU A 83 -18.78 -1.81 8.52
N PHE A 84 -18.94 -0.65 9.17
CA PHE A 84 -17.83 0.29 9.37
C PHE A 84 -16.77 -0.28 10.31
N LEU A 85 -17.17 -0.91 11.42
CA LEU A 85 -16.22 -1.53 12.36
C LEU A 85 -15.41 -2.65 11.70
N ILE A 86 -16.05 -3.51 10.91
CA ILE A 86 -15.37 -4.61 10.22
C ILE A 86 -14.39 -4.07 9.18
N LEU A 87 -14.78 -3.05 8.40
CA LEU A 87 -13.88 -2.38 7.46
C LEU A 87 -12.71 -1.70 8.18
N PHE A 88 -12.97 -0.99 9.27
CA PHE A 88 -11.98 -0.27 10.05
C PHE A 88 -10.93 -1.22 10.64
N VAL A 89 -11.38 -2.28 11.32
CA VAL A 89 -10.48 -3.29 11.92
C VAL A 89 -9.76 -4.08 10.83
N GLY A 90 -10.48 -4.54 9.80
CA GLY A 90 -9.89 -5.32 8.70
C GLY A 90 -8.80 -4.57 7.96
N THR A 91 -9.05 -3.31 7.59
CA THR A 91 -8.03 -2.47 6.93
C THR A 91 -6.91 -2.05 7.87
N GLY A 92 -7.20 -1.80 9.16
CA GLY A 92 -6.18 -1.53 10.17
C GLY A 92 -5.22 -2.70 10.37
N LEU A 93 -5.73 -3.92 10.43
CA LEU A 93 -4.92 -5.15 10.50
C LEU A 93 -4.14 -5.40 9.21
N ALA A 94 -4.76 -5.14 8.06
CA ALA A 94 -4.09 -5.21 6.76
C ALA A 94 -2.95 -4.18 6.60
N CYS A 95 -2.89 -3.13 7.43
CA CYS A 95 -1.82 -2.15 7.40
C CYS A 95 -0.52 -2.58 8.10
N PHE A 96 -0.58 -3.53 9.03
CA PHE A 96 0.62 -4.09 9.67
C PHE A 96 1.66 -4.60 8.66
N PRO A 97 1.27 -5.38 7.64
CA PRO A 97 2.23 -5.95 6.69
C PRO A 97 2.65 -5.02 5.55
N LEU A 98 1.93 -3.93 5.29
CA LEU A 98 2.11 -3.15 4.03
C LEU A 98 3.53 -2.59 3.84
N PHE A 99 4.21 -2.22 4.93
CA PHE A 99 5.57 -1.68 4.87
C PHE A 99 6.66 -2.68 5.25
N ILE A 100 6.30 -3.92 5.61
CA ILE A 100 7.28 -4.94 5.96
C ILE A 100 8.08 -5.33 4.71
N PRO A 101 7.48 -5.80 3.59
CA PRO A 101 8.25 -6.14 2.39
C PRO A 101 9.17 -5.03 1.88
N PRO A 102 8.73 -3.79 1.63
CA PRO A 102 9.63 -2.75 1.11
C PRO A 102 10.75 -2.37 2.08
N TYR A 103 10.54 -2.53 3.39
CA TYR A 103 11.58 -2.31 4.39
C TYR A 103 12.65 -3.42 4.36
N PHE A 104 12.24 -4.68 4.26
CA PHE A 104 13.15 -5.83 4.28
C PHE A 104 13.76 -6.17 2.91
N ILE A 105 13.12 -5.81 1.79
CA ILE A 105 13.59 -6.12 0.43
C ILE A 105 15.04 -5.71 0.22
N PRO A 106 15.51 -4.48 0.54
CA PRO A 106 16.90 -4.11 0.34
C PRO A 106 17.88 -4.96 1.16
N ILE A 107 17.48 -5.36 2.37
CA ILE A 107 18.33 -6.12 3.29
C ILE A 107 18.42 -7.58 2.80
N PHE A 108 17.27 -8.18 2.50
CA PHE A 108 17.16 -9.54 1.97
C PHE A 108 17.78 -9.69 0.57
N ALA A 109 17.56 -8.73 -0.32
CA ALA A 109 18.15 -8.75 -1.65
C ALA A 109 19.67 -8.65 -1.58
N ARG A 110 20.24 -7.90 -0.61
CA ARG A 110 21.70 -7.87 -0.40
C ARG A 110 22.23 -9.23 0.07
N SER A 111 21.53 -9.92 0.96
CA SER A 111 21.98 -11.24 1.43
C SER A 111 21.94 -12.30 0.33
N VAL A 112 20.98 -12.22 -0.60
CA VAL A 112 20.84 -13.20 -1.71
C VAL A 112 21.75 -12.86 -2.91
N THR A 113 21.89 -11.58 -3.26
CA THR A 113 22.56 -11.16 -4.51
C THR A 113 23.99 -10.66 -4.31
N HIS A 114 24.40 -10.45 -3.06
CA HIS A 114 25.68 -9.83 -2.67
C HIS A 114 25.95 -8.45 -3.32
N SER A 115 24.92 -7.78 -3.85
CA SER A 115 25.06 -6.51 -4.58
C SER A 115 24.11 -5.44 -4.05
N GLN A 116 24.70 -4.35 -3.56
CA GLN A 116 23.93 -3.18 -3.10
C GLN A 116 23.13 -2.53 -4.24
N ASN A 117 23.65 -2.54 -5.47
CA ASN A 117 22.96 -1.95 -6.61
C ASN A 117 21.71 -2.76 -6.97
N ILE A 118 21.83 -4.10 -7.00
CA ILE A 118 20.70 -4.98 -7.31
C ILE A 118 19.61 -4.83 -6.24
N ALA A 119 19.99 -4.74 -4.97
CA ALA A 119 19.01 -4.55 -3.89
C ALA A 119 18.19 -3.25 -4.00
N VAL A 120 18.83 -2.15 -4.42
CA VAL A 120 18.11 -0.88 -4.65
C VAL A 120 17.21 -0.98 -5.89
N ILE A 121 17.68 -1.64 -6.95
CA ILE A 121 16.87 -1.90 -8.16
C ILE A 121 15.65 -2.76 -7.81
N MET A 122 15.81 -3.79 -6.98
CA MET A 122 14.73 -4.66 -6.52
C MET A 122 13.64 -3.89 -5.76
N LEU A 123 14.03 -2.95 -4.88
CA LEU A 123 13.06 -2.05 -4.23
C LEU A 123 12.39 -1.10 -5.24
N ALA A 124 13.14 -0.59 -6.22
CA ALA A 124 12.56 0.24 -7.27
C ALA A 124 11.54 -0.54 -8.11
N ILE A 125 11.82 -1.81 -8.44
CA ILE A 125 10.87 -2.71 -9.13
C ILE A 125 9.61 -2.92 -8.29
N TRP A 126 9.74 -3.14 -6.97
CA TRP A 126 8.59 -3.24 -6.07
C TRP A 126 7.71 -1.99 -6.14
N ASN A 127 8.32 -0.81 -6.08
CA ASN A 127 7.61 0.46 -6.15
C ASN A 127 6.94 0.69 -7.52
N VAL A 128 7.58 0.28 -8.62
CA VAL A 128 6.99 0.33 -9.97
C VAL A 128 5.81 -0.63 -10.09
N ALA A 129 5.95 -1.87 -9.60
CA ALA A 129 4.86 -2.84 -9.53
C ALA A 129 3.66 -2.29 -8.73
N SER A 130 3.93 -1.67 -7.58
CA SER A 130 2.92 -0.97 -6.77
C SER A 130 2.24 0.18 -7.53
N THR A 131 2.99 0.98 -8.31
CA THR A 131 2.42 2.03 -9.17
C THR A 131 1.43 1.46 -10.18
N ILE A 132 1.86 0.43 -10.92
CA ILE A 132 1.04 -0.21 -11.95
C ILE A 132 -0.23 -0.80 -11.31
N ALA A 133 -0.08 -1.45 -10.15
CA ALA A 133 -1.20 -2.03 -9.44
C ALA A 133 -2.19 -1.02 -8.89
N ARG A 134 -1.76 0.16 -8.45
CA ARG A 134 -2.67 1.25 -8.03
C ARG A 134 -3.59 1.69 -9.17
N VAL A 135 -3.04 1.85 -10.37
CA VAL A 135 -3.80 2.23 -11.57
C VAL A 135 -4.71 1.10 -12.01
N LEU A 136 -4.19 -0.12 -12.12
CA LEU A 136 -4.96 -1.28 -12.54
C LEU A 136 -6.07 -1.63 -11.55
N ALA A 137 -5.81 -1.57 -10.25
CA ALA A 137 -6.82 -1.82 -9.22
C ALA A 137 -7.93 -0.77 -9.24
N GLY A 138 -7.58 0.50 -9.49
CA GLY A 138 -8.55 1.56 -9.73
C GLY A 138 -9.47 1.25 -10.91
N PHE A 139 -8.89 0.81 -12.04
CA PHE A 139 -9.65 0.37 -13.20
C PHE A 139 -10.51 -0.87 -12.93
N LEU A 140 -9.95 -1.88 -12.25
CA LEU A 140 -10.62 -3.15 -11.96
C LEU A 140 -11.80 -2.96 -11.00
N SER A 141 -11.64 -2.05 -10.04
CA SER A 141 -12.67 -1.57 -9.12
C SER A 141 -13.82 -0.90 -9.86
N ASP A 142 -13.53 0.01 -10.79
CA ASP A 142 -14.56 0.76 -11.51
C ASP A 142 -15.27 -0.10 -12.59
N SER A 143 -14.53 -0.99 -13.28
CA SER A 143 -14.99 -1.61 -14.52
C SER A 143 -15.40 -3.08 -14.37
N VAL A 144 -14.65 -3.91 -13.63
CA VAL A 144 -14.74 -5.38 -13.73
C VAL A 144 -15.28 -6.05 -12.48
N LEU A 145 -14.57 -5.95 -11.34
CA LEU A 145 -14.83 -6.77 -10.16
C LEU A 145 -15.65 -6.05 -9.08
N GLY A 146 -15.66 -4.72 -9.11
CA GLY A 146 -16.15 -3.89 -8.01
C GLY A 146 -15.08 -3.64 -6.92
N PRO A 147 -15.25 -2.62 -6.06
CA PRO A 147 -14.22 -2.20 -5.11
C PRO A 147 -13.88 -3.25 -4.05
N ILE A 148 -14.89 -3.90 -3.46
CA ILE A 148 -14.69 -4.90 -2.39
C ILE A 148 -13.95 -6.13 -2.92
N ASN A 149 -14.37 -6.66 -4.08
CA ASN A 149 -13.73 -7.84 -4.67
C ASN A 149 -12.29 -7.55 -5.13
N SER A 150 -12.05 -6.34 -5.64
CA SER A 150 -10.69 -5.90 -5.98
C SER A 150 -9.81 -5.81 -4.72
N LEU A 151 -10.36 -5.38 -3.58
CA LEU A 151 -9.65 -5.32 -2.30
C LEU A 151 -9.32 -6.72 -1.77
N ILE A 152 -10.25 -7.67 -1.90
CA ILE A 152 -10.02 -9.09 -1.58
C ILE A 152 -8.87 -9.63 -2.44
N LEU A 153 -8.89 -9.40 -3.76
CA LEU A 153 -7.83 -9.86 -4.66
C LEU A 153 -6.46 -9.28 -4.28
N SER A 154 -6.41 -7.98 -3.97
CA SER A 154 -5.20 -7.28 -3.52
C SER A 154 -4.62 -7.88 -2.25
N LEU A 155 -5.44 -8.11 -1.22
CA LEU A 155 -5.01 -8.69 0.05
C LEU A 155 -4.63 -10.17 -0.07
N ALA A 156 -5.34 -10.93 -0.90
CA ALA A 156 -4.98 -12.31 -1.21
C ALA A 156 -3.62 -12.39 -1.90
N LEU A 157 -3.37 -11.53 -2.90
CA LEU A 157 -2.09 -11.49 -3.60
C LEU A 157 -0.94 -11.08 -2.67
N ALA A 158 -1.15 -10.09 -1.80
CA ALA A 158 -0.17 -9.67 -0.81
C ALA A 158 0.13 -10.77 0.22
N GLY A 159 -0.91 -11.39 0.78
CA GLY A 159 -0.78 -12.43 1.80
C GLY A 159 -0.18 -13.73 1.26
N VAL A 160 -0.68 -14.23 0.14
CA VAL A 160 -0.17 -15.47 -0.49
C VAL A 160 1.27 -15.29 -0.95
N SER A 161 1.62 -14.16 -1.58
CA SER A 161 3.02 -13.91 -1.97
C SER A 161 3.96 -13.86 -0.76
N ALA A 162 3.54 -13.24 0.35
CA ALA A 162 4.32 -13.17 1.57
C ALA A 162 4.44 -14.51 2.32
N LEU A 163 3.42 -15.38 2.28
CA LEU A 163 3.46 -16.70 2.92
C LEU A 163 4.13 -17.78 2.08
N ALA A 164 3.87 -17.79 0.77
CA ALA A 164 4.23 -18.91 -0.10
C ALA A 164 5.51 -18.68 -0.90
N ILE A 165 5.91 -17.43 -1.15
CA ILE A 165 7.04 -17.13 -2.03
C ILE A 165 8.21 -16.54 -1.23
N TRP A 166 7.94 -15.54 -0.39
CA TRP A 166 9.00 -14.86 0.36
C TRP A 166 9.86 -15.80 1.23
N PRO A 167 9.30 -16.73 2.03
CA PRO A 167 10.09 -17.59 2.92
C PRO A 167 11.02 -18.58 2.18
N PHE A 168 10.75 -18.80 0.88
CA PHE A 168 11.45 -19.74 0.01
C PHE A 168 12.26 -19.03 -1.08
N SER A 169 12.41 -17.70 -1.00
CA SER A 169 13.12 -16.88 -1.99
C SER A 169 14.64 -17.02 -1.88
N SER A 170 15.18 -18.20 -2.22
CA SER A 170 16.62 -18.50 -2.16
C SER A 170 17.41 -18.02 -3.38
N THR A 171 16.74 -17.69 -4.47
CA THR A 171 17.38 -17.21 -5.71
C THR A 171 16.82 -15.85 -6.11
N THR A 172 17.61 -15.08 -6.86
CA THR A 172 17.21 -13.79 -7.42
C THR A 172 15.92 -13.89 -8.24
N GLY A 173 15.71 -15.00 -8.96
CA GLY A 173 14.52 -15.23 -9.75
C GLY A 173 13.25 -15.33 -8.90
N VAL A 174 13.27 -16.18 -7.85
CA VAL A 174 12.13 -16.35 -6.93
C VAL A 174 11.85 -15.06 -6.17
N LEU A 175 12.90 -14.36 -5.72
CA LEU A 175 12.77 -13.05 -5.08
C LEU A 175 12.13 -12.01 -6.00
N SER A 176 12.48 -11.99 -7.30
CA SER A 176 11.90 -11.06 -8.27
C SER A 176 10.40 -11.31 -8.47
N VAL A 177 9.98 -12.58 -8.52
CA VAL A 177 8.57 -12.97 -8.58
C VAL A 177 7.82 -12.49 -7.35
N PHE A 178 8.38 -12.71 -6.15
CA PHE A 178 7.80 -12.19 -4.91
C PHE A 178 7.64 -10.66 -4.96
N ILE A 179 8.69 -9.93 -5.34
CA ILE A 179 8.69 -8.47 -5.39
C ILE A 179 7.56 -7.94 -6.28
N VAL A 180 7.38 -8.52 -7.47
CA VAL A 180 6.33 -8.08 -8.39
C VAL A 180 4.96 -8.40 -7.81
N LEU A 181 4.69 -9.65 -7.42
CA LEU A 181 3.37 -10.05 -6.93
C LEU A 181 2.98 -9.31 -5.65
N ASN A 182 3.92 -9.19 -4.71
CA ASN A 182 3.70 -8.47 -3.46
C ASN A 182 3.53 -6.97 -3.70
N GLY A 183 4.35 -6.37 -4.56
CA GLY A 183 4.20 -4.98 -4.97
C GLY A 183 2.82 -4.71 -5.57
N PHE A 184 2.31 -5.65 -6.37
CA PHE A 184 0.94 -5.56 -6.90
C PHE A 184 -0.12 -5.62 -5.79
N GLY A 185 -0.02 -6.59 -4.88
CA GLY A 185 -0.96 -6.75 -3.78
C GLY A 185 -0.98 -5.53 -2.86
N CYS A 186 0.18 -5.13 -2.33
CA CYS A 186 0.31 -4.01 -1.41
C CYS A 186 0.01 -2.65 -2.06
N GLY A 187 0.37 -2.46 -3.33
CA GLY A 187 0.12 -1.22 -4.06
C GLY A 187 -1.38 -0.96 -4.24
N ALA A 188 -2.12 -1.97 -4.67
CA ALA A 188 -3.56 -1.88 -4.94
C ALA A 188 -4.39 -1.47 -3.71
N PHE A 189 -4.00 -1.91 -2.51
CA PHE A 189 -4.72 -1.64 -1.25
C PHE A 189 -5.03 -0.16 -1.04
N PHE A 190 -4.04 0.73 -1.24
CA PHE A 190 -4.18 2.17 -0.98
C PHE A 190 -5.21 2.85 -1.90
N SER A 191 -5.30 2.41 -3.15
CA SER A 191 -6.24 2.97 -4.12
C SER A 191 -7.65 2.39 -3.98
N LEU A 192 -7.77 1.19 -3.42
CA LEU A 192 -9.03 0.47 -3.29
C LEU A 192 -9.82 0.87 -2.04
N VAL A 193 -9.17 1.15 -0.91
CA VAL A 193 -9.87 1.54 0.32
C VAL A 193 -10.80 2.75 0.12
N PRO A 194 -10.35 3.87 -0.50
CA PRO A 194 -11.23 5.00 -0.76
C PRO A 194 -12.41 4.66 -1.68
N SER A 195 -12.19 3.79 -2.67
CA SER A 195 -13.23 3.30 -3.57
C SER A 195 -14.25 2.42 -2.85
N THR A 196 -13.80 1.53 -1.97
CA THR A 196 -14.65 0.68 -1.13
C THR A 196 -15.52 1.50 -0.19
N ILE A 197 -14.96 2.52 0.47
CA ILE A 197 -15.72 3.44 1.31
C ILE A 197 -16.77 4.19 0.47
N GLY A 198 -16.41 4.63 -0.74
CA GLY A 198 -17.32 5.32 -1.66
C GLY A 198 -18.49 4.46 -2.13
N ALA A 199 -18.27 3.17 -2.37
CA ALA A 199 -19.32 2.23 -2.73
C ALA A 199 -20.24 1.88 -1.55
N MET A 200 -19.67 1.63 -0.36
CA MET A 200 -20.45 1.18 0.80
C MET A 200 -21.25 2.30 1.47
N PHE A 201 -20.62 3.48 1.65
CA PHE A 201 -21.19 4.57 2.44
C PHE A 201 -21.61 5.77 1.58
N GLY A 202 -21.45 5.67 0.26
CA GLY A 202 -21.76 6.72 -0.71
C GLY A 202 -20.64 7.76 -0.83
N GLY A 203 -20.38 8.19 -2.07
CA GLY A 203 -19.27 9.11 -2.40
C GLY A 203 -19.28 10.46 -1.67
N LYS A 204 -20.44 10.92 -1.18
CA LYS A 204 -20.55 12.16 -0.40
C LYS A 204 -19.97 12.01 1.02
N ASN A 205 -20.03 10.81 1.59
CA ASN A 205 -19.58 10.53 2.95
C ASN A 205 -18.10 10.14 3.00
N THR A 206 -17.52 9.70 1.88
CA THR A 206 -16.13 9.20 1.80
C THR A 206 -15.11 10.15 2.42
N MET A 207 -15.21 11.45 2.17
CA MET A 207 -14.25 12.43 2.69
C MET A 207 -14.35 12.65 4.21
N GLY A 208 -15.48 12.33 4.85
CA GLY A 208 -15.63 12.37 6.32
C GLY A 208 -15.24 11.05 7.00
N ILE A 209 -15.23 9.94 6.27
CA ILE A 209 -14.90 8.60 6.78
C ILE A 209 -13.40 8.28 6.62
N LEU A 210 -12.81 8.67 5.49
CA LEU A 210 -11.39 8.42 5.18
C LEU A 210 -10.42 8.85 6.30
N PRO A 211 -10.54 10.08 6.88
CA PRO A 211 -9.63 10.50 7.94
C PRO A 211 -9.70 9.61 9.18
N ILE A 212 -10.90 9.11 9.53
CA ILE A 212 -11.08 8.22 10.68
C ILE A 212 -10.37 6.88 10.43
N ILE A 213 -10.58 6.28 9.25
CA ILE A 213 -9.93 5.02 8.87
C ILE A 213 -8.40 5.18 8.84
N TRP A 214 -7.89 6.23 8.20
CA TRP A 214 -6.45 6.48 8.13
C TRP A 214 -5.82 6.79 9.48
N ALA A 215 -6.53 7.46 10.38
CA ALA A 215 -6.09 7.62 11.77
C ALA A 215 -5.99 6.26 12.48
N GLY A 216 -6.94 5.35 12.22
CA GLY A 216 -6.90 3.97 12.75
C GLY A 216 -5.71 3.16 12.24
N TRP A 217 -5.27 3.40 11.01
CA TRP A 217 -4.11 2.70 10.42
C TRP A 217 -2.78 3.03 11.10
N PHE A 218 -2.73 4.09 11.91
CA PHE A 218 -1.56 4.47 12.68
C PHE A 218 -0.96 3.28 13.43
N VAL A 219 -1.78 2.46 14.09
CA VAL A 219 -1.31 1.31 14.88
C VAL A 219 -0.60 0.30 13.98
N GLY A 220 -1.20 -0.03 12.83
CA GLY A 220 -0.61 -0.97 11.89
C GLY A 220 0.70 -0.47 11.29
N PHE A 221 0.74 0.79 10.84
CA PHE A 221 1.96 1.37 10.27
C PHE A 221 3.08 1.58 11.28
N PHE A 222 2.74 1.98 12.50
CA PHE A 222 3.72 2.26 13.54
C PHE A 222 4.33 0.97 14.10
N PHE A 223 3.50 -0.04 14.40
CA PHE A 223 3.98 -1.27 15.04
C PHE A 223 4.33 -2.39 14.06
N GLY A 224 3.83 -2.36 12.81
CA GLY A 224 4.05 -3.41 11.82
C GLY A 224 5.52 -3.73 11.56
N SER A 225 6.30 -2.74 11.12
CA SER A 225 7.72 -2.92 10.82
C SER A 225 8.60 -3.19 12.05
N PRO A 226 8.44 -2.49 13.19
CA PRO A 226 9.20 -2.81 14.41
C PRO A 226 8.95 -4.21 14.94
N ILE A 227 7.70 -4.71 14.95
CA ILE A 227 7.40 -6.08 15.37
C ILE A 227 8.12 -7.07 14.45
N ALA A 228 8.03 -6.87 13.13
CA ALA A 228 8.72 -7.73 12.16
C ALA A 228 10.24 -7.70 12.32
N SER A 229 10.81 -6.54 12.61
CA SER A 229 12.24 -6.36 12.90
C SER A 229 12.65 -7.05 14.21
N GLY A 230 11.82 -7.00 15.25
CA GLY A 230 12.02 -7.76 16.48
C GLY A 230 11.95 -9.27 16.25
N LEU A 231 11.01 -9.75 15.44
CA LEU A 231 10.93 -11.18 15.06
C LEU A 231 12.17 -11.62 14.28
N TYR A 232 12.67 -10.77 13.38
CA TYR A 232 13.93 -11.01 12.66
C TYR A 232 15.13 -11.07 13.62
N SER A 233 15.24 -10.15 14.59
CA SER A 233 16.39 -10.12 15.50
C SER A 233 16.42 -11.31 16.47
N LEU A 234 15.27 -11.83 16.86
CA LEU A 234 15.14 -13.03 17.71
C LEU A 234 15.48 -14.32 16.95
N SER A 235 15.38 -14.33 15.61
CA SER A 235 15.66 -15.51 14.79
C SER A 235 17.16 -15.87 14.70
N GLY A 236 18.04 -15.04 15.26
CA GLY A 236 19.50 -15.26 15.34
C GLY A 236 20.28 -14.62 14.19
N LYS A 237 21.51 -14.15 14.49
CA LYS A 237 22.46 -13.50 13.55
C LYS A 237 23.12 -14.48 12.55
N ALA A 238 22.43 -15.53 12.14
CA ALA A 238 22.90 -16.28 10.98
C ALA A 238 22.41 -15.53 9.74
N ASP A 239 23.31 -15.13 8.83
CA ASP A 239 22.99 -14.53 7.52
C ASP A 239 22.30 -15.53 6.57
N ASN A 240 21.50 -16.44 7.12
CA ASN A 240 20.75 -17.44 6.41
C ASN A 240 19.35 -16.90 6.10
N ILE A 241 18.83 -17.29 4.94
CA ILE A 241 17.47 -16.95 4.46
C ILE A 241 16.40 -17.29 5.51
N GLU A 242 16.67 -18.29 6.35
CA GLU A 242 15.77 -18.75 7.42
C GLU A 242 15.46 -17.68 8.46
N SER A 243 16.40 -16.76 8.72
CA SER A 243 16.25 -15.68 9.70
C SER A 243 15.14 -14.68 9.32
N TYR A 244 14.79 -14.61 8.03
CA TYR A 244 13.75 -13.72 7.51
C TYR A 244 12.34 -14.36 7.50
N ARG A 245 12.25 -15.69 7.70
CA ARG A 245 10.97 -16.41 7.64
C ARG A 245 9.96 -15.93 8.68
N PRO A 246 10.32 -15.64 9.96
CA PRO A 246 9.36 -15.15 10.94
C PRO A 246 8.69 -13.83 10.51
N ALA A 247 9.46 -12.89 9.98
CA ALA A 247 8.95 -11.62 9.48
C ALA A 247 8.03 -11.82 8.26
N ALA A 248 8.38 -12.75 7.36
CA ALA A 248 7.56 -13.10 6.20
C ALA A 248 6.23 -13.75 6.60
N TYR A 249 6.26 -14.73 7.51
CA TYR A 249 5.05 -15.38 8.02
C TYR A 249 4.14 -14.42 8.77
N TYR A 250 4.71 -13.54 9.58
CA TYR A 250 3.96 -12.47 10.25
C TYR A 250 3.29 -11.53 9.25
N ALA A 251 4.03 -11.06 8.24
CA ALA A 251 3.47 -10.18 7.21
C ALA A 251 2.33 -10.85 6.44
N GLY A 252 2.54 -12.11 6.05
CA GLY A 252 1.53 -12.91 5.37
C GLY A 252 0.28 -13.16 6.22
N ALA A 253 0.46 -13.57 7.48
CA ALA A 253 -0.64 -13.86 8.40
C ALA A 253 -1.52 -12.62 8.63
N MET A 254 -0.91 -11.45 8.90
CA MET A 254 -1.67 -10.21 9.11
C MET A 254 -2.42 -9.78 7.83
N SER A 255 -1.86 -10.03 6.65
CA SER A 255 -2.54 -9.79 5.37
C SER A 255 -3.76 -10.69 5.21
N ILE A 256 -3.63 -11.98 5.56
CA ILE A 256 -4.73 -12.96 5.52
C ILE A 256 -5.81 -12.63 6.56
N VAL A 257 -5.44 -12.15 7.75
CA VAL A 257 -6.44 -11.69 8.73
C VAL A 257 -7.23 -10.52 8.15
N GLY A 258 -6.56 -9.50 7.59
CA GLY A 258 -7.25 -8.40 6.90
C GLY A 258 -8.15 -8.87 5.75
N LEU A 259 -7.70 -9.87 4.98
CA LEU A 259 -8.47 -10.52 3.93
C LEU A 259 -9.75 -11.17 4.47
N LEU A 260 -9.66 -11.93 5.57
CA LEU A 260 -10.82 -12.59 6.19
C LEU A 260 -11.87 -11.56 6.63
N PHE A 261 -11.48 -10.47 7.27
CA PHE A 261 -12.41 -9.38 7.63
C PHE A 261 -13.08 -8.78 6.39
N THR A 262 -12.32 -8.61 5.29
CA THR A 262 -12.87 -8.06 4.03
C THR A 262 -13.83 -9.05 3.35
N ILE A 263 -13.57 -10.36 3.44
CA ILE A 263 -14.48 -11.42 2.98
C ILE A 263 -15.76 -11.43 3.82
N VAL A 264 -15.66 -11.34 5.15
CA VAL A 264 -16.83 -11.24 6.03
C VAL A 264 -17.67 -10.02 5.66
N LEU A 265 -17.02 -8.87 5.44
CA LEU A 265 -17.69 -7.66 4.99
C LEU A 265 -18.42 -7.86 3.66
N ARG A 266 -17.80 -8.58 2.72
CA ARG A 266 -18.42 -8.92 1.44
C ARG A 266 -19.66 -9.79 1.63
N LEU A 267 -19.56 -10.85 2.44
CA LEU A 267 -20.66 -11.79 2.69
C LEU A 267 -21.84 -11.13 3.39
N MET A 268 -21.61 -10.10 4.21
CA MET A 268 -22.69 -9.31 4.82
C MET A 268 -23.49 -8.48 3.80
N TYR A 269 -22.84 -8.01 2.73
CA TYR A 269 -23.49 -7.24 1.68
C TYR A 269 -24.11 -8.12 0.58
N SER A 270 -23.43 -9.21 0.20
CA SER A 270 -23.94 -10.17 -0.78
C SER A 270 -23.21 -11.51 -0.68
N THR A 271 -24.00 -12.59 -0.71
CA THR A 271 -23.51 -13.97 -0.75
C THR A 271 -22.89 -14.36 -2.09
N GLN A 272 -23.07 -13.57 -3.15
CA GLN A 272 -22.48 -13.83 -4.46
C GLN A 272 -21.13 -13.11 -4.61
N LEU A 273 -20.04 -13.89 -4.63
CA LEU A 273 -18.66 -13.38 -4.68
C LEU A 273 -18.30 -12.61 -5.95
N LEU A 274 -19.04 -12.79 -7.06
CA LEU A 274 -18.70 -12.22 -8.37
C LEU A 274 -19.63 -11.08 -8.84
N VAL A 275 -20.64 -10.69 -8.06
CA VAL A 275 -21.55 -9.61 -8.46
C VAL A 275 -20.89 -8.24 -8.25
N LYS A 276 -21.00 -7.36 -9.24
CA LYS A 276 -20.53 -5.97 -9.12
C LYS A 276 -21.42 -5.23 -8.11
N ILE A 277 -20.85 -4.84 -6.96
CA ILE A 277 -21.48 -3.99 -5.93
C ILE A 277 -20.60 -2.77 -5.76
#